data_AF-A0A661XIV6-F1
#
_entry.id   AF-A0A661XIV6-F1
#
_cell.length_a   1.000
_cell.length_b   1.000
_cell.length_c   1.000
_cell.angle_alpha   90.00
_cell.angle_beta   90.00
_cell.angle_gamma   90.00
#
_symmetry.space_group_name_H-M   'P 1'
#
loop_
_entity.id
_entity.type
_entity.pdbx_description
1 polymer ?
#
loop_
_entity_poly.entity_id
_entity_poly.type
_entity_poly.pdbx_seq_one_letter_code
_entity_poly.pdbx_strand_id
1 'polypeptide(L)'
;PTGITRERLQAFVDVYRTLIQLMTFILYAQLWDFMHENENEILDDELKENLTKTLSKSGSDQGFDNFINVIRGIREFLDINNRPLFVDELTLLAEQFNTDDTFKKAHRGIADLWERLSDPADISPQNLTELNKKAETHLGDLFVYMSFTCKYQFVAIKDIDLIKRRHLPPEYRIVRVNLDSVTAGLSEDTRAFTGFADIQSVVLLRSKNKIDENLNLSPFLIDENALLERRDKARLFMFSHYDFQTKKLHYNFLEDPKRITQIDVRIEGELNSMFGQFLTTIFRS
;
A
#
# COMPACT_ATOMS: atom_id res chain seq x y z
N PRO A 1 -9.50 -9.21 -33.57
CA PRO A 1 -9.41 -10.07 -32.38
C PRO A 1 -8.17 -9.71 -31.56
N THR A 2 -8.27 -8.62 -30.80
CA THR A 2 -7.16 -7.99 -30.07
C THR A 2 -7.20 -8.43 -28.60
N GLY A 3 -6.08 -8.96 -28.08
CA GLY A 3 -5.81 -8.91 -26.64
C GLY A 3 -5.75 -10.23 -25.87
N ILE A 4 -5.26 -11.32 -26.47
CA ILE A 4 -4.76 -12.49 -25.71
C ILE A 4 -3.23 -12.44 -25.83
N THR A 5 -2.58 -11.84 -24.84
CA THR A 5 -1.12 -11.69 -24.84
C THR A 5 -0.55 -12.02 -23.47
N ARG A 6 0.76 -12.27 -23.40
CA ARG A 6 1.46 -12.51 -22.13
C ARG A 6 1.39 -11.27 -21.24
N GLU A 7 1.39 -10.07 -21.85
CA GLU A 7 1.28 -8.80 -21.13
C GLU A 7 -0.05 -8.67 -20.40
N ARG A 8 -1.16 -9.15 -20.98
CA ARG A 8 -2.46 -9.15 -20.30
C ARG A 8 -2.46 -10.09 -19.10
N LEU A 9 -1.90 -11.30 -19.26
CA LEU A 9 -1.76 -12.25 -18.16
C LEU A 9 -0.93 -11.66 -17.02
N GLN A 10 0.20 -11.03 -17.36
CA GLN A 10 1.04 -10.31 -16.41
C GLN A 10 0.27 -9.20 -15.71
N ALA A 11 -0.53 -8.40 -16.43
CA ALA A 11 -1.32 -7.32 -15.86
C ALA A 11 -2.32 -7.83 -14.79
N PHE A 12 -2.97 -8.97 -15.01
CA PHE A 12 -3.86 -9.55 -14.00
C PHE A 12 -3.13 -9.91 -12.70
N VAL A 13 -1.94 -10.52 -12.81
CA VAL A 13 -1.11 -10.88 -11.66
C VAL A 13 -0.57 -9.63 -10.97
N ASP A 14 -0.09 -8.65 -11.73
CA ASP A 14 0.46 -7.39 -11.21
C ASP A 14 -0.59 -6.59 -10.44
N VAL A 15 -1.84 -6.57 -10.92
CA VAL A 15 -2.97 -5.93 -10.22
C VAL A 15 -3.20 -6.58 -8.86
N TYR A 16 -3.30 -7.91 -8.80
CA TYR A 16 -3.49 -8.59 -7.52
C TYR A 16 -2.31 -8.39 -6.57
N ARG A 17 -1.08 -8.46 -7.09
CA ARG A 17 0.13 -8.20 -6.31
C ARG A 17 0.15 -6.78 -5.74
N THR A 18 -0.18 -5.78 -6.56
CA THR A 18 -0.23 -4.39 -6.11
C THR A 18 -1.26 -4.22 -4.99
N LEU A 19 -2.41 -4.88 -5.10
CA LEU A 19 -3.46 -4.84 -4.08
C LEU A 19 -3.04 -5.51 -2.77
N ILE A 20 -2.45 -6.72 -2.82
CA ILE A 20 -2.00 -7.39 -1.59
C ILE A 20 -0.88 -6.61 -0.88
N GLN A 21 0.01 -6.02 -1.67
CA GLN A 21 1.09 -5.18 -1.18
C GLN A 21 0.55 -3.90 -0.55
N LEU A 22 -0.41 -3.23 -1.19
CA LEU A 22 -1.08 -2.06 -0.66
C LEU A 22 -1.80 -2.36 0.67
N MET A 23 -2.54 -3.46 0.75
CA MET A 23 -3.19 -3.89 2.00
C MET A 23 -2.17 -4.14 3.12
N THR A 24 -1.03 -4.73 2.76
CA THR A 24 0.06 -4.95 3.71
C THR A 24 0.64 -3.63 4.21
N PHE A 25 0.85 -2.64 3.32
CA PHE A 25 1.36 -1.32 3.70
C PHE A 25 0.38 -0.48 4.52
N ILE A 26 -0.92 -0.62 4.27
CA ILE A 26 -1.96 -0.05 5.14
C ILE A 26 -1.81 -0.62 6.56
N LEU A 27 -1.62 -1.93 6.70
CA LEU A 27 -1.41 -2.55 8.02
C LEU A 27 -0.07 -2.18 8.65
N TYR A 28 1.00 -2.03 7.88
CA TYR A 28 2.27 -1.53 8.40
C TYR A 28 2.14 -0.11 8.96
N ALA A 29 1.50 0.79 8.23
CA ALA A 29 1.24 2.15 8.67
C ALA A 29 0.42 2.15 9.98
N GLN A 30 -0.67 1.38 10.00
CA GLN A 30 -1.51 1.29 11.20
C GLN A 30 -0.76 0.68 12.40
N LEU A 31 0.05 -0.35 12.16
CA LEU A 31 0.88 -0.96 13.20
C LEU A 31 1.90 0.05 13.73
N TRP A 32 2.49 0.85 12.85
CA TRP A 32 3.45 1.87 13.25
C TRP A 32 2.82 2.92 14.16
N ASP A 33 1.67 3.47 13.78
CA ASP A 33 0.92 4.42 14.61
C ASP A 33 0.60 3.81 15.97
N PHE A 34 0.10 2.57 15.99
CA PHE A 34 -0.20 1.87 17.23
C PHE A 34 1.04 1.69 18.12
N MET A 35 2.16 1.24 17.56
CA MET A 35 3.39 1.02 18.31
C MET A 35 4.03 2.33 18.79
N HIS A 36 3.85 3.42 18.04
CA HIS A 36 4.26 4.76 18.44
C HIS A 36 3.45 5.27 19.64
N GLU A 37 2.12 5.11 19.60
CA GLU A 37 1.22 5.48 20.70
C GLU A 37 1.41 4.61 21.95
N ASN A 38 1.88 3.37 21.79
CA ASN A 38 1.98 2.38 22.87
C ASN A 38 3.43 1.94 23.05
N GLU A 39 4.27 2.80 23.63
CA GLU A 39 5.72 2.61 23.71
C GLU A 39 6.18 1.33 24.45
N ASN A 40 5.33 0.78 25.32
CA ASN A 40 5.64 -0.43 26.09
C ASN A 40 5.31 -1.73 25.34
N GLU A 41 4.56 -1.65 24.23
CA GLU A 41 4.20 -2.83 23.45
C GLU A 41 5.38 -3.32 22.62
N ILE A 42 5.52 -4.64 22.56
CA ILE A 42 6.60 -5.34 21.86
C ILE A 42 5.99 -6.45 21.00
N LEU A 43 6.39 -6.51 19.74
CA LEU A 43 6.01 -7.60 18.84
C LEU A 43 6.77 -8.87 19.21
N ASP A 44 6.10 -10.01 19.10
CA ASP A 44 6.74 -11.31 19.20
C ASP A 44 7.77 -11.54 18.06
N ASP A 45 8.69 -12.47 18.29
CA ASP A 45 9.79 -12.73 17.38
C ASP A 45 9.32 -13.31 16.02
N GLU A 46 8.21 -14.06 16.00
CA GLU A 46 7.66 -14.64 14.78
C GLU A 46 7.10 -13.56 13.85
N LEU A 47 6.34 -12.61 14.40
CA LEU A 47 5.83 -11.47 13.66
C LEU A 47 7.00 -10.62 13.17
N LYS A 48 7.97 -10.28 14.03
CA LYS A 48 9.17 -9.52 13.63
C LYS A 48 9.92 -10.18 12.46
N GLU A 49 10.07 -11.50 12.48
CA GLU A 49 10.71 -12.24 11.40
C GLU A 49 9.90 -12.14 10.09
N ASN A 50 8.59 -12.30 10.15
CA ASN A 50 7.69 -12.18 8.99
C ASN A 50 7.70 -10.76 8.39
N LEU A 51 7.71 -9.72 9.25
CA LEU A 51 7.84 -8.34 8.81
C LEU A 51 9.18 -8.14 8.09
N THR A 52 10.28 -8.57 8.71
CA THR A 52 11.64 -8.43 8.16
C THR A 52 11.79 -9.14 6.80
N LYS A 53 11.26 -10.36 6.67
CA LYS A 53 11.25 -11.10 5.39
C LYS A 53 10.50 -10.35 4.30
N THR A 54 9.38 -9.72 4.63
CA THR A 54 8.57 -8.97 3.68
C THR A 54 9.24 -7.66 3.26
N LEU A 55 9.90 -6.97 4.20
CA LEU A 55 10.63 -5.74 3.92
C LEU A 55 11.93 -5.96 3.13
N SER A 56 12.59 -7.11 3.26
CA SER A 56 13.92 -7.35 2.67
C SER A 56 13.91 -7.90 1.25
N LYS A 57 12.89 -8.67 0.87
CA LYS A 57 12.85 -9.34 -0.45
C LYS A 57 12.35 -8.39 -1.53
N SER A 58 12.81 -8.55 -2.77
CA SER A 58 12.34 -7.77 -3.93
C SER A 58 11.65 -8.67 -4.96
N GLY A 59 10.85 -8.10 -5.86
CA GLY A 59 10.49 -8.77 -7.12
C GLY A 59 9.85 -10.15 -6.96
N SER A 60 10.38 -11.14 -7.67
CA SER A 60 9.95 -12.55 -7.66
C SER A 60 10.21 -13.29 -6.35
N ASP A 61 11.04 -12.74 -5.46
CA ASP A 61 11.39 -13.41 -4.20
C ASP A 61 10.34 -13.13 -3.11
N GLN A 62 9.54 -12.08 -3.27
CA GLN A 62 8.38 -11.78 -2.43
C GLN A 62 7.21 -12.71 -2.77
N GLY A 63 7.24 -13.95 -2.26
CA GLY A 63 6.10 -14.86 -2.36
C GLY A 63 4.81 -14.26 -1.79
N PHE A 64 3.68 -14.50 -2.46
CA PHE A 64 2.34 -14.05 -2.02
C PHE A 64 2.03 -14.44 -0.57
N ASP A 65 2.47 -15.62 -0.15
CA ASP A 65 2.28 -16.13 1.21
C ASP A 65 2.93 -15.23 2.28
N ASN A 66 4.02 -14.52 1.96
CA ASN A 66 4.65 -13.61 2.91
C ASN A 66 3.71 -12.44 3.26
N PHE A 67 3.05 -11.86 2.25
CA PHE A 67 2.08 -10.79 2.46
C PHE A 67 0.88 -11.27 3.28
N ILE A 68 0.36 -12.46 2.98
CA ILE A 68 -0.76 -13.05 3.73
C ILE A 68 -0.38 -13.30 5.20
N ASN A 69 0.81 -13.84 5.46
CA ASN A 69 1.28 -14.09 6.82
C ASN A 69 1.47 -12.79 7.60
N VAL A 70 2.00 -11.74 6.97
CA VAL A 70 2.11 -10.41 7.60
C VAL A 70 0.73 -9.81 7.88
N ILE A 71 -0.18 -9.82 6.90
CA ILE A 71 -1.56 -9.34 7.08
C ILE A 71 -2.22 -10.05 8.26
N ARG A 72 -2.08 -11.39 8.34
CA ARG A 72 -2.62 -12.18 9.43
C ARG A 72 -2.01 -11.79 10.78
N GLY A 73 -0.68 -11.76 10.86
CA GLY A 73 0.04 -11.51 12.10
C GLY A 73 -0.20 -10.10 12.66
N ILE A 74 -0.18 -9.07 11.81
CA ILE A 74 -0.49 -7.70 12.24
C ILE A 74 -1.93 -7.61 12.73
N ARG A 75 -2.88 -8.21 12.02
CA ARG A 75 -4.30 -8.20 12.44
C ARG A 75 -4.47 -8.83 13.81
N GLU A 76 -3.95 -10.05 14.00
CA GLU A 76 -4.05 -10.77 15.26
C GLU A 76 -3.42 -10.00 16.42
N PHE A 77 -2.27 -9.36 16.17
CA PHE A 77 -1.63 -8.49 17.15
C PHE A 77 -2.51 -7.27 17.52
N LEU A 78 -3.10 -6.59 16.54
CA LEU A 78 -3.99 -5.45 16.79
C LEU A 78 -5.30 -5.88 17.49
N ASP A 79 -5.85 -7.04 17.10
CA ASP A 79 -7.06 -7.61 17.71
C ASP A 79 -6.84 -7.94 19.19
N ILE A 80 -5.71 -8.59 19.54
CA ILE A 80 -5.31 -8.89 20.93
C ILE A 80 -5.22 -7.60 21.76
N ASN A 81 -4.74 -6.53 21.14
CA ASN A 81 -4.59 -5.22 21.75
C ASN A 81 -5.86 -4.34 21.68
N ASN A 82 -6.99 -4.89 21.23
CA ASN A 82 -8.27 -4.18 21.07
C ASN A 82 -8.18 -2.92 20.19
N ARG A 83 -7.27 -2.89 19.22
CA ARG A 83 -7.14 -1.80 18.25
C ARG A 83 -7.96 -2.14 17.00
N PRO A 84 -9.06 -1.41 16.70
CA PRO A 84 -9.83 -1.66 15.49
C PRO A 84 -9.00 -1.35 14.24
N LEU A 85 -9.20 -2.11 13.17
CA LEU A 85 -8.54 -1.88 11.89
C LEU A 85 -8.98 -0.54 11.27
N PHE A 86 -8.06 0.14 10.59
CA PHE A 86 -8.38 1.34 9.81
C PHE A 86 -9.26 1.01 8.61
N VAL A 87 -9.04 -0.17 8.02
CA VAL A 87 -9.89 -0.72 6.97
C VAL A 87 -10.68 -1.88 7.55
N ASP A 88 -11.95 -1.63 7.88
CA ASP A 88 -12.78 -2.56 8.64
C ASP A 88 -12.96 -3.90 7.90
N GLU A 89 -12.95 -3.87 6.57
CA GLU A 89 -13.14 -5.05 5.72
C GLU A 89 -11.92 -6.00 5.70
N LEU A 90 -10.75 -5.56 6.16
CA LEU A 90 -9.59 -6.44 6.31
C LEU A 90 -9.85 -7.55 7.35
N THR A 91 -10.73 -7.32 8.32
CA THR A 91 -11.16 -8.36 9.27
C THR A 91 -11.85 -9.51 8.54
N LEU A 92 -12.78 -9.17 7.63
CA LEU A 92 -13.54 -10.14 6.85
C LEU A 92 -12.63 -10.91 5.89
N LEU A 93 -11.70 -10.23 5.22
CA LEU A 93 -10.77 -10.87 4.28
C LEU A 93 -9.97 -12.01 4.93
N ALA A 94 -9.50 -11.81 6.15
CA ALA A 94 -8.74 -12.83 6.87
C ALA A 94 -9.59 -14.04 7.27
N GLU A 95 -10.83 -13.80 7.72
CA GLU A 95 -11.79 -14.87 8.00
C GLU A 95 -12.09 -15.69 6.74
N GLN A 96 -12.35 -15.02 5.61
CA GLN A 96 -12.62 -15.67 4.33
C GLN A 96 -11.42 -16.49 3.83
N PHE A 97 -10.18 -16.08 4.10
CA PHE A 97 -9.01 -16.90 3.77
C PHE A 97 -8.98 -18.23 4.53
N ASN A 98 -9.66 -18.35 5.67
CA ASN A 98 -9.76 -19.59 6.44
C ASN A 98 -11.03 -20.39 6.12
N THR A 99 -12.13 -19.74 5.73
CA THR A 99 -13.44 -20.39 5.58
C THR A 99 -13.90 -20.58 4.15
N ASP A 100 -13.44 -19.75 3.21
CA ASP A 100 -13.94 -19.73 1.83
C ASP A 100 -12.98 -20.43 0.86
N ASP A 101 -13.44 -21.56 0.34
CA ASP A 101 -12.71 -22.32 -0.67
C ASP A 101 -12.53 -21.56 -1.98
N THR A 102 -13.44 -20.65 -2.33
CA THR A 102 -13.38 -19.86 -3.57
C THR A 102 -12.25 -18.84 -3.49
N PHE A 103 -12.18 -18.08 -2.40
CA PHE A 103 -11.11 -17.11 -2.17
C PHE A 103 -9.73 -17.78 -2.15
N LYS A 104 -9.60 -18.88 -1.39
CA LYS A 104 -8.35 -19.66 -1.32
C LYS A 104 -7.93 -20.19 -2.69
N LYS A 105 -8.86 -20.76 -3.46
CA LYS A 105 -8.59 -21.28 -4.81
C LYS A 105 -8.16 -20.17 -5.76
N ALA A 106 -8.82 -19.02 -5.70
CA ALA A 106 -8.48 -17.87 -6.53
C ALA A 106 -7.11 -17.30 -6.19
N HIS A 107 -6.80 -17.14 -4.90
CA HIS A 107 -5.48 -16.70 -4.43
C HIS A 107 -4.37 -17.64 -4.91
N ARG A 108 -4.50 -18.95 -4.64
CA ARG A 108 -3.53 -19.96 -5.09
C ARG A 108 -3.40 -19.98 -6.61
N GLY A 109 -4.51 -19.88 -7.33
CA GLY A 109 -4.51 -19.81 -8.78
C GLY A 109 -3.70 -18.64 -9.34
N ILE A 110 -3.80 -17.45 -8.74
CA ILE A 110 -2.98 -16.30 -9.14
C ILE A 110 -1.51 -16.47 -8.74
N ALA A 111 -1.23 -17.04 -7.55
CA ALA A 111 0.14 -17.33 -7.11
C ALA A 111 0.83 -18.33 -8.05
N ASP A 112 0.15 -19.41 -8.44
CA ASP A 112 0.64 -20.39 -9.41
C ASP A 112 0.94 -19.75 -10.77
N LEU A 113 0.07 -18.83 -11.22
CA LEU A 113 0.26 -18.10 -12.47
C LEU A 113 1.48 -17.18 -12.43
N TRP A 114 1.76 -16.58 -11.28
CA TRP A 114 2.93 -15.73 -11.08
C TRP A 114 4.24 -16.52 -11.12
N GLU A 115 4.28 -17.67 -10.48
CA GLU A 115 5.45 -18.58 -10.55
C GLU A 115 5.72 -18.99 -11.99
N ARG A 116 4.67 -19.40 -12.73
CA ARG A 116 4.77 -19.76 -14.16
C ARG A 116 5.20 -18.59 -15.05
N LEU A 117 4.80 -17.35 -14.73
CA LEU A 117 5.22 -16.16 -15.48
C LEU A 117 6.72 -15.88 -15.36
N SER A 118 7.34 -16.35 -14.27
CA SER A 118 8.77 -16.21 -13.99
C SER A 118 9.62 -17.15 -14.85
N ASP A 119 9.06 -18.24 -15.37
CA ASP A 119 9.72 -19.13 -16.34
C ASP A 119 9.12 -18.98 -17.76
N PRO A 120 9.86 -18.35 -18.71
CA PRO A 120 9.40 -18.20 -20.10
C PRO A 120 9.13 -19.52 -20.84
N ALA A 121 9.71 -20.64 -20.41
CA ALA A 121 9.55 -21.94 -21.08
C ALA A 121 8.17 -22.58 -20.80
N ASP A 122 7.51 -22.18 -19.73
CA ASP A 122 6.27 -22.81 -19.24
C ASP A 122 5.00 -22.28 -19.92
N ILE A 123 5.11 -21.22 -20.72
CA ILE A 123 3.96 -20.56 -21.35
C ILE A 123 3.98 -20.81 -22.87
N SER A 124 3.32 -21.88 -23.29
CA SER A 124 3.08 -22.11 -24.71
C SER A 124 2.02 -21.12 -25.25
N PRO A 125 2.14 -20.65 -26.51
CA PRO A 125 1.14 -19.78 -27.13
C PRO A 125 -0.27 -20.38 -27.18
N GLN A 126 -0.37 -21.71 -27.17
CA GLN A 126 -1.63 -22.45 -27.18
C GLN A 126 -2.36 -22.38 -25.83
N ASN A 127 -1.61 -22.37 -24.71
CA ASN A 127 -2.16 -22.30 -23.36
C ASN A 127 -2.49 -20.87 -22.92
N LEU A 128 -1.93 -19.83 -23.57
CA LEU A 128 -2.13 -18.43 -23.20
C LEU A 128 -3.61 -18.03 -23.10
N THR A 129 -4.46 -18.54 -23.98
CA THR A 129 -5.90 -18.23 -23.96
C THR A 129 -6.57 -18.77 -22.69
N GLU A 130 -6.26 -20.00 -22.31
CA GLU A 130 -6.82 -20.63 -21.12
C GLU A 130 -6.28 -19.98 -19.84
N LEU A 131 -4.98 -19.66 -19.81
CA LEU A 131 -4.34 -18.99 -18.67
C LEU A 131 -4.92 -17.59 -18.46
N ASN A 132 -5.14 -16.81 -19.52
CA ASN A 132 -5.79 -15.50 -19.41
C ASN A 132 -7.22 -15.61 -18.85
N LYS A 133 -8.01 -16.58 -19.33
CA LYS A 133 -9.37 -16.81 -18.81
C LYS A 133 -9.35 -17.20 -17.33
N LYS A 134 -8.46 -18.11 -16.93
CA LYS A 134 -8.30 -18.51 -15.52
C LYS A 134 -7.89 -17.33 -14.65
N ALA A 135 -6.92 -16.54 -15.10
CA ALA A 135 -6.46 -15.34 -14.39
C ALA A 135 -7.60 -14.31 -14.21
N GLU A 136 -8.38 -14.07 -15.26
CA GLU A 136 -9.53 -13.16 -15.22
C GLU A 136 -10.61 -13.65 -14.25
N THR A 137 -10.93 -14.94 -14.26
CA THR A 137 -11.88 -15.54 -13.30
C THR A 137 -11.38 -15.40 -11.87
N HIS A 138 -10.15 -15.82 -11.58
CA HIS A 138 -9.60 -15.74 -10.22
C HIS A 138 -9.51 -14.29 -9.73
N LEU A 139 -9.07 -13.35 -10.59
CA LEU A 139 -9.03 -11.94 -10.22
C LEU A 139 -10.44 -11.39 -9.94
N GLY A 140 -11.43 -11.79 -10.74
CA GLY A 140 -12.84 -11.44 -10.53
C GLY A 140 -13.35 -11.92 -9.17
N ASP A 141 -13.10 -13.18 -8.82
CA ASP A 141 -13.48 -13.75 -7.53
C ASP A 141 -12.83 -12.98 -6.37
N LEU A 142 -11.53 -12.66 -6.48
CA LEU A 142 -10.80 -11.88 -5.47
C LEU A 142 -11.35 -10.45 -5.34
N PHE A 143 -11.75 -9.82 -6.45
CA PHE A 143 -12.22 -8.43 -6.49
C PHE A 143 -13.54 -8.22 -5.75
N VAL A 144 -14.38 -9.25 -5.65
CA VAL A 144 -15.61 -9.18 -4.83
C VAL A 144 -15.27 -8.80 -3.39
N TYR A 145 -14.23 -9.43 -2.83
CA TYR A 145 -13.80 -9.20 -1.45
C TYR A 145 -12.96 -7.94 -1.28
N MET A 146 -12.37 -7.40 -2.36
CA MET A 146 -11.56 -6.19 -2.33
C MET A 146 -12.33 -4.94 -2.76
N SER A 147 -13.62 -5.05 -3.09
CA SER A 147 -14.46 -3.94 -3.54
C SER A 147 -14.61 -2.79 -2.53
N PHE A 148 -14.27 -3.03 -1.26
CA PHE A 148 -14.25 -2.01 -0.22
C PHE A 148 -13.26 -0.88 -0.49
N THR A 149 -12.24 -1.09 -1.33
CA THR A 149 -11.25 -0.04 -1.65
C THR A 149 -11.92 1.21 -2.22
N CYS A 150 -13.10 1.09 -2.84
CA CYS A 150 -13.90 2.21 -3.33
C CYS A 150 -14.51 3.10 -2.22
N LYS A 151 -14.54 2.64 -0.96
CA LYS A 151 -15.05 3.41 0.18
C LYS A 151 -14.03 4.40 0.72
N TYR A 152 -12.75 4.11 0.53
CA TYR A 152 -11.63 4.92 1.01
C TYR A 152 -11.12 5.81 -0.13
N GLN A 153 -10.41 6.87 0.24
CA GLN A 153 -9.85 7.80 -0.73
C GLN A 153 -8.36 8.01 -0.47
N PHE A 154 -7.55 7.88 -1.53
CA PHE A 154 -6.12 8.19 -1.47
C PHE A 154 -5.89 9.66 -1.78
N VAL A 155 -5.11 10.32 -0.93
CA VAL A 155 -4.83 11.74 -1.04
C VAL A 155 -3.36 12.00 -0.77
N ALA A 156 -2.69 12.74 -1.67
CA ALA A 156 -1.39 13.34 -1.35
C ALA A 156 -1.61 14.71 -0.72
N ILE A 157 -1.04 14.93 0.47
CA ILE A 157 -1.08 16.20 1.20
C ILE A 157 0.22 16.95 0.88
N LYS A 158 0.10 18.09 0.21
CA LYS A 158 1.26 18.90 -0.18
C LYS A 158 1.61 19.95 0.86
N ASP A 159 0.59 20.65 1.37
CA ASP A 159 0.79 21.79 2.26
C ASP A 159 -0.42 22.02 3.17
N ILE A 160 -0.19 22.66 4.32
CA ILE A 160 -1.19 22.99 5.34
C ILE A 160 -0.95 24.39 5.90
N ASP A 161 -1.82 25.35 5.58
CA ASP A 161 -1.81 26.69 6.20
C ASP A 161 -2.75 26.74 7.42
N LEU A 162 -2.30 27.38 8.50
CA LEU A 162 -3.17 27.75 9.62
C LEU A 162 -3.99 29.01 9.29
N ILE A 163 -5.31 28.89 9.30
CA ILE A 163 -6.25 30.02 9.27
C ILE A 163 -6.74 30.30 10.69
N LYS A 164 -6.20 31.34 11.33
CA LYS A 164 -6.67 31.81 12.64
C LYS A 164 -7.22 33.22 12.57
N ARG A 165 -8.54 33.36 12.71
CA ARG A 165 -9.21 34.66 12.83
C ARG A 165 -9.43 35.02 14.31
N ARG A 166 -9.58 36.32 14.58
CA ARG A 166 -9.86 36.82 15.94
C ARG A 166 -11.18 36.23 16.43
N HIS A 167 -11.19 35.65 17.63
CA HIS A 167 -12.34 35.01 18.30
C HIS A 167 -13.00 33.80 17.59
N LEU A 168 -12.44 33.28 16.48
CA LEU A 168 -12.93 32.06 15.84
C LEU A 168 -11.99 30.87 16.10
N PRO A 169 -12.47 29.61 16.10
CA PRO A 169 -11.60 28.43 16.11
C PRO A 169 -10.59 28.45 14.95
N PRO A 170 -9.42 27.81 15.10
CA PRO A 170 -8.51 27.62 13.98
C PRO A 170 -9.14 26.71 12.91
N GLU A 171 -8.83 26.98 11.66
CA GLU A 171 -9.09 26.11 10.51
C GLU A 171 -7.76 25.85 9.79
N TYR A 172 -7.67 24.74 9.07
CA TYR A 172 -6.48 24.34 8.33
C TYR A 172 -6.80 24.31 6.85
N ARG A 173 -6.14 25.15 6.06
CA ARG A 173 -6.23 25.10 4.59
C ARG A 173 -5.26 24.07 4.09
N ILE A 174 -5.79 23.00 3.51
CA ILE A 174 -4.99 21.86 3.07
C ILE A 174 -4.94 21.86 1.55
N VAL A 175 -3.73 21.91 1.00
CA VAL A 175 -3.44 21.71 -0.42
C VAL A 175 -3.23 20.22 -0.65
N ARG A 176 -4.10 19.60 -1.44
CA ARG A 176 -4.10 18.15 -1.63
C ARG A 176 -4.33 17.74 -3.07
N VAL A 177 -3.93 16.53 -3.41
CA VAL A 177 -4.22 15.90 -4.71
C VAL A 177 -4.96 14.59 -4.46
N ASN A 178 -6.14 14.45 -5.03
CA ASN A 178 -6.90 13.19 -4.98
C ASN A 178 -6.29 12.21 -5.97
N LEU A 179 -5.89 11.03 -5.50
CA LEU A 179 -5.16 10.06 -6.31
C LEU A 179 -6.08 9.08 -7.06
N ASP A 180 -7.40 9.17 -6.84
CA ASP A 180 -8.41 8.27 -7.41
C ASP A 180 -8.75 8.56 -8.90
N SER A 181 -8.30 9.67 -9.48
CA SER A 181 -8.72 10.10 -10.83
C SER A 181 -7.62 9.92 -11.88
N VAL A 182 -7.64 8.77 -12.56
CA VAL A 182 -6.76 8.49 -13.72
C VAL A 182 -7.09 9.39 -14.94
N THR A 183 -8.28 10.02 -14.99
CA THR A 183 -8.80 10.67 -16.21
C THR A 183 -9.05 12.18 -16.13
N ALA A 184 -9.18 12.77 -14.95
CA ALA A 184 -9.25 14.23 -14.78
C ALA A 184 -7.95 14.64 -14.11
N GLY A 185 -7.03 15.25 -14.87
CA GLY A 185 -5.65 15.49 -14.44
C GLY A 185 -5.57 15.92 -12.99
N LEU A 186 -4.80 15.16 -12.19
CA LEU A 186 -4.46 15.33 -10.78
C LEU A 186 -4.33 16.82 -10.39
N SER A 187 -5.46 17.48 -10.19
CA SER A 187 -5.54 18.92 -9.97
C SER A 187 -5.56 19.15 -8.48
N GLU A 188 -4.71 20.06 -8.03
CA GLU A 188 -4.67 20.48 -6.64
C GLU A 188 -6.06 20.96 -6.20
N ASP A 189 -6.58 20.33 -5.16
CA ASP A 189 -7.78 20.72 -4.44
C ASP A 189 -7.31 21.41 -3.17
N THR A 190 -7.79 22.63 -2.92
CA THR A 190 -7.48 23.38 -1.70
C THR A 190 -8.76 23.58 -0.91
N ARG A 191 -8.82 23.04 0.30
CA ARG A 191 -10.00 23.12 1.17
C ARG A 191 -9.64 23.40 2.62
N ALA A 192 -10.54 24.08 3.32
CA ALA A 192 -10.42 24.31 4.75
C ALA A 192 -11.09 23.18 5.54
N PHE A 193 -10.41 22.70 6.57
CA PHE A 193 -10.87 21.67 7.51
C PHE A 193 -10.70 22.14 8.95
N THR A 194 -11.45 21.55 9.87
CA THR A 194 -11.29 21.77 11.31
C THR A 194 -10.13 20.97 11.91
N GLY A 195 -9.71 19.89 11.25
CA GLY A 195 -8.54 19.09 11.59
C GLY A 195 -7.44 19.19 10.53
N PHE A 196 -6.35 18.47 10.73
CA PHE A 196 -5.23 18.38 9.81
C PHE A 196 -4.75 16.93 9.68
N ALA A 197 -3.90 16.69 8.69
CA ALA A 197 -3.15 15.45 8.51
C ALA A 197 -1.65 15.79 8.45
N ASP A 198 -0.79 14.81 8.21
CA ASP A 198 0.63 15.07 8.03
C ASP A 198 0.91 15.73 6.67
N ILE A 199 1.78 16.73 6.67
CA ILE A 199 2.24 17.38 5.44
C ILE A 199 3.18 16.44 4.66
N GLN A 200 3.35 16.69 3.35
CA GLN A 200 4.28 15.95 2.49
C GLN A 200 4.07 14.43 2.50
N SER A 201 2.82 14.00 2.69
CA SER A 201 2.47 12.60 2.91
C SER A 201 1.43 12.12 1.90
N VAL A 202 1.34 10.79 1.76
CA VAL A 202 0.16 10.16 1.15
C VAL A 202 -0.67 9.54 2.26
N VAL A 203 -1.95 9.91 2.33
CA VAL A 203 -2.88 9.43 3.35
C VAL A 203 -4.05 8.68 2.74
N LEU A 204 -4.59 7.73 3.49
CA LEU A 204 -5.87 7.07 3.22
C LEU A 204 -6.95 7.71 4.08
N LEU A 205 -7.99 8.27 3.47
CA LEU A 205 -9.14 8.83 4.19
C LEU A 205 -10.27 7.82 4.29
N ARG A 206 -10.90 7.71 5.47
CA ARG A 206 -12.20 7.01 5.62
C ARG A 206 -13.34 7.76 4.95
N SER A 207 -13.26 9.09 4.91
CA SER A 207 -14.29 9.96 4.35
C SER A 207 -13.70 11.19 3.69
N LYS A 208 -14.23 11.56 2.51
CA LYS A 208 -13.74 12.70 1.72
C LYS A 208 -13.83 14.05 2.44
N ASN A 209 -14.70 14.13 3.45
CA ASN A 209 -15.04 15.35 4.18
C ASN A 209 -14.35 15.48 5.53
N LYS A 210 -13.61 14.45 5.99
CA LYS A 210 -12.94 14.44 7.28
C LYS A 210 -11.48 14.09 7.09
N ILE A 211 -10.63 15.11 7.16
CA ILE A 211 -9.19 14.94 6.96
C ILE A 211 -8.52 14.31 8.18
N ASP A 212 -9.12 14.45 9.36
CA ASP A 212 -8.65 13.91 10.64
C ASP A 212 -8.95 12.40 10.80
N GLU A 213 -9.85 11.84 10.00
CA GLU A 213 -10.08 10.39 9.92
C GLU A 213 -9.21 9.76 8.82
N ASN A 214 -7.89 9.91 8.98
CA ASN A 214 -6.89 9.46 8.02
C ASN A 214 -5.89 8.43 8.60
N LEU A 215 -5.21 7.74 7.70
CA LEU A 215 -4.04 6.92 7.98
C LEU A 215 -2.89 7.37 7.08
N ASN A 216 -1.75 7.73 7.66
CA ASN A 216 -0.57 8.11 6.89
C ASN A 216 0.15 6.88 6.35
N LEU A 217 0.30 6.81 5.02
CA LEU A 217 0.91 5.68 4.33
C LEU A 217 2.38 5.93 3.97
N SER A 218 2.90 7.14 4.18
CA SER A 218 4.32 7.42 4.00
C SER A 218 5.11 6.81 5.16
N PRO A 219 6.26 6.15 4.91
CA PRO A 219 7.02 6.15 3.65
C PRO A 219 6.70 4.97 2.70
N PHE A 220 5.67 4.15 2.94
CA PHE A 220 5.36 2.99 2.10
C PHE A 220 4.71 3.35 0.77
N LEU A 221 3.92 4.42 0.76
CA LEU A 221 3.39 5.06 -0.43
C LEU A 221 3.73 6.55 -0.37
N ILE A 222 4.34 7.06 -1.43
CA ILE A 222 4.83 8.43 -1.48
C ILE A 222 4.43 9.11 -2.79
N ASP A 223 4.27 10.43 -2.73
CA ASP A 223 4.22 11.30 -3.90
C ASP A 223 5.52 12.12 -3.92
N GLU A 224 6.40 11.83 -4.87
CA GLU A 224 7.68 12.54 -5.02
C GLU A 224 7.47 14.06 -5.16
N ASN A 225 6.39 14.49 -5.83
CA ASN A 225 6.12 15.91 -6.02
C ASN A 225 5.52 16.57 -4.77
N ALA A 226 4.87 15.83 -3.88
CA ALA A 226 4.46 16.34 -2.58
C ALA A 226 5.68 16.59 -1.69
N LEU A 227 6.60 15.60 -1.60
CA LEU A 227 7.85 15.71 -0.83
C LEU A 227 8.79 16.81 -1.36
N LEU A 228 8.80 17.04 -2.68
CA LEU A 228 9.60 18.10 -3.30
C LEU A 228 8.90 19.47 -3.34
N GLU A 229 7.72 19.60 -2.72
CA GLU A 229 6.89 20.82 -2.72
C GLU A 229 6.59 21.36 -4.13
N ARG A 230 6.47 20.46 -5.11
CA ARG A 230 6.19 20.82 -6.50
C ARG A 230 4.69 20.87 -6.75
N ARG A 231 4.27 21.85 -7.54
CA ARG A 231 2.87 21.97 -8.00
C ARG A 231 2.52 21.07 -9.19
N ASP A 232 3.40 20.13 -9.50
CA ASP A 232 3.21 19.18 -10.58
C ASP A 232 2.18 18.10 -10.22
N LYS A 233 1.77 17.31 -11.23
CA LYS A 233 0.91 16.14 -11.04
C LYS A 233 1.55 15.16 -10.05
N ALA A 234 0.76 14.48 -9.23
CA ALA A 234 1.29 13.47 -8.32
C ALA A 234 2.12 12.43 -9.06
N ARG A 235 3.29 12.11 -8.49
CA ARG A 235 4.22 11.11 -9.03
C ARG A 235 4.43 10.04 -7.97
N LEU A 236 3.60 9.02 -8.06
CA LEU A 236 3.44 8.04 -7.00
C LEU A 236 4.46 6.90 -7.08
N PHE A 237 5.05 6.59 -5.93
CA PHE A 237 5.95 5.47 -5.74
C PHE A 237 5.50 4.62 -4.58
N MET A 238 5.55 3.32 -4.77
CA MET A 238 5.24 2.33 -3.74
C MET A 238 6.52 1.62 -3.31
N PHE A 239 6.72 1.49 -2.00
CA PHE A 239 7.87 0.82 -1.41
C PHE A 239 8.00 -0.60 -1.97
N SER A 240 9.19 -0.97 -2.39
CA SER A 240 9.51 -2.32 -2.86
C SER A 240 10.18 -3.13 -1.76
N HIS A 241 11.36 -2.69 -1.31
CA HIS A 241 12.16 -3.41 -0.33
C HIS A 241 13.22 -2.49 0.29
N TYR A 242 13.76 -2.94 1.42
CA TYR A 242 14.86 -2.33 2.14
C TYR A 242 16.05 -3.29 2.14
N ASP A 243 17.16 -2.82 1.59
CA ASP A 243 18.43 -3.53 1.66
C ASP A 243 19.07 -3.23 3.02
N PHE A 244 19.02 -4.21 3.93
CA PHE A 244 19.62 -4.09 5.27
C PHE A 244 21.15 -4.00 5.26
N GLN A 245 21.83 -4.49 4.21
CA GLN A 245 23.29 -4.41 4.10
C GLN A 245 23.73 -3.00 3.71
N THR A 246 23.08 -2.43 2.68
CA THR A 246 23.43 -1.09 2.18
C THR A 246 22.63 0.04 2.84
N LYS A 247 21.61 -0.30 3.64
CA LYS A 247 20.64 0.59 4.27
C LYS A 247 19.89 1.46 3.26
N LYS A 248 19.56 0.89 2.09
CA LYS A 248 18.90 1.60 1.00
C LYS A 248 17.43 1.20 0.86
N LEU A 249 16.60 2.19 0.62
CA LEU A 249 15.20 2.00 0.28
C LEU A 249 15.02 1.93 -1.24
N HIS A 250 14.19 1.00 -1.68
CA HIS A 250 13.85 0.80 -3.09
C HIS A 250 12.36 0.96 -3.29
N TYR A 251 11.98 1.60 -4.40
CA TYR A 251 10.60 1.93 -4.71
C TYR A 251 10.28 1.63 -6.17
N ASN A 252 9.03 1.27 -6.42
CA ASN A 252 8.47 1.06 -7.76
C ASN A 252 7.61 2.25 -8.14
N PHE A 253 7.77 2.75 -9.35
CA PHE A 253 6.89 3.77 -9.89
C PHE A 253 5.53 3.16 -10.23
N LEU A 254 4.42 3.71 -9.74
CA LEU A 254 3.12 3.06 -9.89
C LEU A 254 2.60 3.02 -11.34
N GLU A 255 2.93 4.01 -12.19
CA GLU A 255 2.52 3.99 -13.61
C GLU A 255 3.38 3.03 -14.45
N ASP A 256 4.57 2.66 -13.98
CA ASP A 256 5.44 1.66 -14.61
C ASP A 256 6.14 0.80 -13.54
N PRO A 257 5.45 -0.20 -12.96
CA PRO A 257 5.95 -1.00 -11.85
C PRO A 257 7.19 -1.83 -12.19
N LYS A 258 7.49 -2.03 -13.48
CA LYS A 258 8.68 -2.74 -13.97
C LYS A 258 9.93 -1.88 -13.88
N ARG A 259 9.77 -0.57 -13.76
CA ARG A 259 10.86 0.39 -13.64
C ARG A 259 11.11 0.68 -12.16
N ILE A 260 12.01 -0.10 -11.55
CA ILE A 260 12.67 0.32 -10.31
C ILE A 260 13.42 1.61 -10.66
N THR A 261 12.86 2.73 -10.22
CA THR A 261 13.38 4.05 -10.56
C THR A 261 14.07 4.59 -9.33
N GLN A 262 15.23 5.22 -9.53
CA GLN A 262 15.83 6.02 -8.48
C GLN A 262 14.89 7.18 -8.16
N ILE A 263 14.46 7.24 -6.91
CA ILE A 263 13.77 8.40 -6.37
C ILE A 263 14.72 9.59 -6.44
N ASP A 264 14.19 10.81 -6.55
CA ASP A 264 15.00 12.02 -6.45
C ASP A 264 15.89 12.00 -5.18
N VAL A 265 17.20 12.14 -5.37
CA VAL A 265 18.21 12.11 -4.29
C VAL A 265 17.95 13.12 -3.18
N ARG A 266 17.19 14.20 -3.47
CA ARG A 266 16.84 15.23 -2.50
C ARG A 266 15.89 14.73 -1.40
N ILE A 267 15.06 13.73 -1.69
CA ILE A 267 14.09 13.20 -0.72
C ILE A 267 14.59 11.92 -0.05
N GLU A 268 15.72 11.35 -0.49
CA GLU A 268 16.30 10.15 0.13
C GLU A 268 16.58 10.34 1.64
N GLY A 269 17.06 11.53 2.05
CA GLY A 269 17.35 11.81 3.46
C GLY A 269 16.10 11.74 4.35
N GLU A 270 15.01 12.33 3.87
CA GLU A 270 13.72 12.34 4.58
C GLU A 270 13.10 10.94 4.63
N LEU A 271 13.08 10.22 3.51
CA LEU A 271 12.57 8.85 3.45
C LEU A 271 13.37 7.90 4.36
N ASN A 272 14.70 8.02 4.38
CA ASN A 272 15.54 7.25 5.28
C ASN A 272 15.28 7.59 6.75
N SER A 273 14.98 8.86 7.07
CA SER A 273 14.58 9.28 8.41
C SER A 273 13.24 8.66 8.82
N MET A 274 12.20 8.80 8.00
CA MET A 274 10.87 8.23 8.27
C MET A 274 10.94 6.70 8.42
N PHE A 275 11.61 6.01 7.48
CA PHE A 275 11.74 4.56 7.53
C PHE A 275 12.63 4.10 8.70
N GLY A 276 13.66 4.87 9.06
CA GLY A 276 14.48 4.61 10.24
C GLY A 276 13.69 4.71 11.55
N GLN A 277 12.79 5.69 11.66
CA GLN A 277 11.85 5.79 12.78
C GLN A 277 10.91 4.60 12.81
N PHE A 278 10.32 4.23 11.68
CA PHE A 278 9.50 3.01 11.55
C PHE A 278 10.25 1.76 12.04
N LEU A 279 11.46 1.51 11.55
CA LEU A 279 12.25 0.35 11.99
C LEU A 279 12.55 0.39 13.49
N THR A 280 12.89 1.56 14.03
CA THR A 280 13.19 1.72 15.46
C THR A 280 11.96 1.47 16.32
N THR A 281 10.79 1.95 15.91
CA THR A 281 9.52 1.76 16.63
C THR A 281 9.06 0.30 16.58
N ILE A 282 9.13 -0.35 15.40
CA ILE A 282 8.64 -1.72 15.21
C ILE A 282 9.58 -2.77 15.84
N PHE A 283 10.89 -2.57 15.73
CA PHE A 283 11.89 -3.58 16.12
C PHE A 283 12.59 -3.24 17.45
N ARG A 284 11.97 -2.42 18.31
CA ARG A 284 12.48 -2.19 19.67
C ARG A 284 12.54 -3.49 20.49
N SER A 285 13.51 -3.52 21.39
CA SER A 285 13.79 -4.62 22.33
C SER A 285 13.24 -4.31 23.71
#